data_AF-D8LZ48-F1
#
_entry.id   AF-D8LZ48-F1
#
_cell.length_a   1.000
_cell.length_b   1.000
_cell.length_c   1.000
_cell.angle_alpha   90.00
_cell.angle_beta   90.00
_cell.angle_gamma   90.00
#
_symmetry.space_group_name_H-M   'P 1'
#
loop_
_entity.id
_entity.type
_entity.pdbx_description
1 polymer ?
#
loop_
_entity_poly.entity_id
_entity_poly.type
_entity_poly.pdbx_seq_one_letter_code
_entity_poly.pdbx_strand_id
1 'polypeptide(L)' 'MDFENWRSELEVGCMYTFKSGKMHMTLNSSGILQSYIEEYVSRSLIMTLGVMHNIPSKQSHIGFSTKIILGI' A
#
# COMPACT_ATOMS: atom_id res chain seq x y z
N MET A 1 -24.25 26.69 7.95
CA MET A 1 -23.69 25.94 6.81
C MET A 1 -22.24 25.68 7.16
N ASP A 2 -21.94 24.46 7.58
CA ASP A 2 -20.65 24.06 8.13
C ASP A 2 -19.65 23.80 6.99
N PHE A 3 -19.04 24.88 6.48
CA PHE A 3 -17.93 24.79 5.54
C PHE A 3 -16.64 24.24 6.17
N GLU A 4 -16.58 24.07 7.50
CA GLU A 4 -15.42 23.57 8.23
C GLU A 4 -15.23 22.04 8.15
N ASN A 5 -16.21 21.31 7.62
CA ASN A 5 -16.15 19.84 7.51
C ASN A 5 -15.67 19.32 6.15
N TRP A 6 -15.35 20.19 5.18
CA TRP A 6 -14.72 19.75 3.94
C TRP A 6 -13.20 19.63 4.11
N ARG A 7 -12.76 18.52 4.71
CA ARG A 7 -11.39 18.07 4.55
C ARG A 7 -11.27 17.33 3.23
N SER A 8 -10.78 18.00 2.20
CA SER A 8 -10.35 17.32 0.98
C SER A 8 -9.10 16.51 1.29
N GLU A 9 -9.20 15.18 1.24
CA GLU A 9 -8.03 14.31 1.29
C GLU A 9 -7.41 14.26 -0.10
N LEU A 10 -6.19 14.76 -0.22
CA LEU A 10 -5.37 14.62 -1.43
C LEU A 10 -4.46 13.41 -1.25
N GLU A 11 -4.38 12.55 -2.26
CA GLU A 11 -3.43 11.44 -2.30
C GLU A 11 -2.57 11.54 -3.56
N VAL A 12 -1.25 11.37 -3.39
CA VAL A 12 -0.30 11.24 -4.49
C VAL A 12 0.37 9.89 -4.35
N GLY A 13 0.50 9.17 -5.45
CA GLY A 13 1.14 7.86 -5.44
C GLY A 13 1.82 7.52 -6.75
N CYS A 14 2.61 6.46 -6.69
CA CYS A 14 3.21 5.84 -7.86
C CYS A 14 3.09 4.32 -7.78
N MET A 15 3.06 3.70 -8.95
CA MET A 15 3.11 2.26 -9.12
C MET A 15 4.31 1.94 -9.98
N TYR A 16 5.18 1.07 -9.46
CA TYR A 16 6.31 0.53 -10.21
C TYR A 16 6.05 -0.95 -10.51
N THR A 17 6.08 -1.32 -11.78
CA THR A 17 5.89 -2.70 -12.23
C THR A 17 7.22 -3.29 -12.66
N PHE A 18 7.53 -4.49 -12.19
CA PHE A 18 8.71 -5.25 -12.57
C PHE A 18 8.32 -6.67 -12.95
N LYS A 19 9.25 -7.44 -13.52
CA LYS A 19 8.93 -8.75 -14.09
C LYS A 19 8.31 -9.74 -13.09
N SER A 20 8.75 -9.70 -11.83
CA SER A 20 8.25 -10.57 -10.76
C SER A 20 7.09 -9.98 -9.96
N GLY A 21 6.58 -8.78 -10.26
CA GLY A 21 5.56 -8.19 -9.41
C GLY A 21 5.36 -6.68 -9.57
N LYS A 22 4.85 -6.06 -8.52
CA LYS A 22 4.55 -4.63 -8.49
C LYS A 22 4.79 -4.05 -7.10
N MET A 23 5.15 -2.78 -7.07
CA MET A 23 5.28 -1.97 -5.87
C MET A 23 4.34 -0.78 -5.99
N HIS A 24 3.62 -0.47 -4.93
CA HIS A 24 2.78 0.71 -4.82
C HIS A 24 3.26 1.56 -3.64
N MET A 25 3.31 2.87 -3.84
CA MET A 25 3.60 3.84 -2.80
C MET A 25 2.62 5.00 -2.90
N THR A 26 2.03 5.41 -1.79
CA THR A 26 1.15 6.56 -1.69
C THR A 26 1.50 7.42 -0.47
N LEU A 27 1.25 8.72 -0.61
CA LEU A 27 1.32 9.70 0.46
C LEU A 27 0.07 10.56 0.37
N ASN A 28 -0.68 10.66 1.47
CA ASN A 28 -1.85 11.52 1.53
C ASN A 28 -1.60 12.81 2.34
N SER A 29 -2.50 13.78 2.18
CA SER A 29 -2.47 15.07 2.88
C SER A 29 -2.64 14.95 4.40
N SER A 30 -3.10 13.79 4.88
CA SER A 30 -3.20 13.47 6.31
C SER A 30 -1.87 12.96 6.90
N GLY A 31 -0.80 12.88 6.09
CA GLY A 31 0.53 12.43 6.52
C GLY A 31 0.63 10.91 6.69
N ILE A 32 -0.24 10.15 6.01
CA ILE A 32 -0.18 8.70 5.96
C ILE A 32 0.65 8.31 4.72
N LEU A 33 1.78 7.66 4.98
CA LEU A 33 2.60 7.01 3.96
C LEU A 33 2.20 5.53 3.90
N GLN A 34 1.84 5.04 2.72
CA GLN A 34 1.55 3.63 2.50
C GLN A 34 2.45 3.09 1.41
N SER A 35 2.97 1.89 1.60
CA SER A 35 3.75 1.19 0.61
C SER A 35 3.45 -0.29 0.69
N TYR A 36 3.30 -0.96 -0.45
CA TYR A 36 3.31 -2.41 -0.48
C TYR A 36 4.02 -2.94 -1.73
N ILE A 37 4.63 -4.11 -1.57
CA ILE A 37 5.24 -4.87 -2.65
C ILE A 37 4.50 -6.19 -2.74
N GLU A 38 4.06 -6.53 -3.94
CA GLU A 38 3.47 -7.81 -4.29
C GLU A 38 4.40 -8.52 -5.28
N GLU A 39 4.87 -9.71 -4.93
CA GLU A 39 5.88 -10.44 -5.70
C GLU A 39 5.50 -11.91 -5.89
N TYR A 40 5.64 -12.40 -7.13
CA TYR A 40 5.61 -13.81 -7.49
C TYR A 40 6.90 -14.47 -7.03
N VAL A 41 6.83 -15.15 -5.88
CA VAL A 41 7.93 -15.96 -5.35
C VAL A 41 8.01 -17.32 -6.06
N SER A 42 6.88 -17.79 -6.60
CA SER A 42 6.83 -18.95 -7.51
C SER A 42 5.68 -18.79 -8.51
N ARG A 43 5.52 -19.75 -9.43
CA ARG A 43 4.39 -19.77 -10.38
C ARG A 43 3.02 -19.84 -9.71
N SER A 44 2.95 -20.37 -8.49
CA SER A 44 1.72 -20.58 -7.74
C SER A 44 1.68 -19.78 -6.43
N LEU A 45 2.66 -18.93 -6.16
CA LEU A 45 2.79 -18.23 -4.89
C LEU A 45 3.10 -16.75 -5.10
N ILE A 46 2.20 -15.91 -4.61
CA ILE A 46 2.40 -14.46 -4.49
C ILE A 46 2.56 -14.15 -3.01
N MET A 47 3.58 -13.37 -2.66
CA MET A 47 3.75 -12.80 -1.33
C MET A 47 3.60 -11.28 -1.39
N THR A 48 3.02 -10.71 -0.35
CA THR A 48 2.86 -9.26 -0.21
C THR A 48 3.42 -8.81 1.13
N LEU A 49 4.22 -7.75 1.11
CA LEU A 49 4.64 -7.01 2.30
C LEU A 49 4.10 -5.59 2.17
N GLY A 50 3.41 -5.11 3.19
CA GLY A 50 2.85 -3.77 3.26
C GLY A 50 3.28 -3.04 4.53
N VAL A 51 3.46 -1.73 4.40
CA VAL A 51 3.74 -0.80 5.50
C VAL A 51 2.81 0.40 5.35
N MET A 52 2.16 0.77 6.44
CA MET A 52 1.51 2.06 6.61
C MET A 52 2.17 2.79 7.76
N HIS A 53 2.65 4.00 7.54
CA HIS A 53 3.21 4.87 8.56
C HIS A 53 2.40 6.16 8.66
N ASN A 54 1.88 6.45 9.84
CA ASN A 54 1.24 7.71 10.15
C ASN A 54 2.30 8.63 10.76
N ILE A 55 2.73 9.64 9.99
CA ILE A 55 3.80 10.57 10.38
C ILE A 55 3.39 11.40 11.62
N PRO A 56 2.18 12.01 11.68
CA PRO A 56 1.73 12.73 12.88
C PRO A 56 1.71 11.90 14.16
N SER A 57 1.17 10.68 14.11
CA SER A 57 1.04 9.82 15.30
C SER A 57 2.29 8.98 15.58
N LYS A 58 3.29 9.02 14.68
CA LYS A 58 4.52 8.19 14.73
C LYS A 58 4.22 6.70 14.85
N GLN A 59 3.10 6.25 14.29
CA GLN A 59 2.65 4.85 14.37
C GLN A 59 2.84 4.14 13.03
N SER A 60 3.43 2.95 13.07
CA SER A 60 3.59 2.09 11.91
C SER A 60 2.75 0.82 12.05
N HIS A 61 2.11 0.42 10.95
CA HIS A 61 1.46 -0.87 10.78
C HIS A 61 2.18 -1.62 9.68
N ILE A 62 2.60 -2.85 9.97
CA ILE A 62 3.30 -3.72 9.02
C ILE A 62 2.45 -4.96 8.84
N GLY A 63 2.19 -5.32 7.59
CA GLY A 63 1.37 -6.48 7.22
C GLY A 63 2.08 -7.36 6.21
N PHE A 64 1.82 -8.66 6.31
CA PHE A 64 2.28 -9.65 5.35
C PHE A 64 1.08 -10.46 4.87
N SER A 65 1.07 -10.82 3.59
CA SER A 65 0.04 -11.65 3.00
C SER A 65 0.67 -12.66 2.05
N THR A 66 -0.03 -13.76 1.83
CA THR A 66 0.37 -14.80 0.90
C THR A 66 -0.86 -15.27 0.14
N LYS A 67 -0.75 -15.35 -1.18
CA LYS A 67 -1.80 -15.85 -2.07
C LYS A 67 -1.27 -17.04 -2.85
N ILE A 68 -1.94 -18.18 -2.69
CA ILE A 68 -1.66 -19.39 -3.44
C ILE A 68 -2.60 -19.44 -4.65
N ILE A 69 -2.03 -19.58 -5.84
CA ILE A 69 -2.77 -19.78 -7.09
C ILE A 69 -2.84 -21.28 -7.33
N LEU A 70 -4.02 -21.86 -7.08
CA LEU A 70 -4.33 -23.23 -7.47
C LEU A 70 -4.74 -23.23 -8.94
N GLY A 71 -4.00 -23.94 -9.78
CA GLY A 71 -4.41 -24.17 -11.16
C GLY A 71 -5.69 -25.00 -11.21
N ILE A 72 -6.57 -24.67 -12.16
CA ILE A 72 -7.64 -25.55 -12.63
C ILE A 72 -7.02 -26.59 -13.55
#